data_AF-A0A1M6B9U5-F1
#
_entry.id   AF-A0A1M6B9U5-F1
#
_cell.length_a   1.000
_cell.length_b   1.000
_cell.length_c   1.000
_cell.angle_alpha   90.00
_cell.angle_beta   90.00
_cell.angle_gamma   90.00
#
_symmetry.space_group_name_H-M   'P 1'
#
loop_
_entity.id
_entity.type
_entity.pdbx_description
1 polymer ?
#
loop_
_entity_poly.entity_id
_entity_poly.type
_entity_poly.pdbx_seq_one_letter_code
_entity_poly.pdbx_strand_id
1 'polypeptide(L)'
;MKTLKMNSIKIFASFSLVILLLTNGYAQSESNTLTVSENKSDDKSMVDQPQMDIHAAIISDNLEIVKQHIEAGIDINAKDPMGGSTPLITAATFGKTDIAKALIDANAELDIQNNEGSTALHAAAFFCHVEIVKMLVEAGADKSVKNNHNATPRQSVIGPFSEMKPIYEMIQKQLEPLGLKLDLKDIEISRPMVAILLQ
;
A
#
# COMPACT_ATOMS: atom_id res chain seq x y z
N MET A 1 -32.48 0.76 5.93
CA MET A 1 -31.17 0.43 5.32
C MET A 1 -30.99 1.31 4.09
N LYS A 2 -30.04 2.25 4.11
CA LYS A 2 -29.68 3.05 2.93
C LYS A 2 -28.70 2.24 2.10
N THR A 3 -29.06 1.93 0.85
CA THR A 3 -28.19 1.27 -0.12
C THR A 3 -27.09 2.24 -0.52
N LEU A 4 -25.83 1.88 -0.23
CA LEU A 4 -24.66 2.62 -0.68
C LEU A 4 -24.50 2.38 -2.18
N LYS A 5 -24.98 3.31 -3.00
CA LYS A 5 -24.57 3.39 -4.41
C LYS A 5 -23.11 3.83 -4.46
N MET A 6 -22.19 2.87 -4.43
CA MET A 6 -20.79 3.10 -4.77
C MET A 6 -20.70 3.43 -6.26
N ASN A 7 -20.45 4.71 -6.58
CA ASN A 7 -20.22 5.15 -7.94
C ASN A 7 -18.89 4.56 -8.44
N SER A 8 -18.98 3.45 -9.19
CA SER A 8 -17.84 2.71 -9.74
C SER A 8 -16.85 3.63 -10.46
N ILE A 9 -17.30 4.71 -11.10
CA ILE A 9 -16.52 5.67 -11.90
C ILE A 9 -15.31 6.28 -11.15
N LYS A 10 -15.38 6.46 -9.82
CA LYS A 10 -14.27 7.05 -9.05
C LYS A 10 -13.15 6.06 -8.71
N ILE A 11 -13.44 4.76 -8.65
CA ILE A 11 -12.45 3.68 -8.40
C ILE A 11 -11.57 3.45 -9.65
N PHE A 12 -12.05 3.80 -10.84
CA PHE A 12 -11.31 3.55 -12.09
C PHE A 12 -10.07 4.44 -12.28
N ALA A 13 -10.04 5.65 -11.71
CA ALA A 13 -8.95 6.59 -11.93
C ALA A 13 -7.66 6.21 -11.18
N SER A 14 -7.78 5.51 -10.05
CA SER A 14 -6.67 5.15 -9.16
C SER A 14 -6.00 3.83 -9.54
N PHE A 15 -6.79 2.81 -9.93
CA PHE A 15 -6.23 1.50 -10.28
C PHE A 15 -5.63 1.41 -11.69
N SER A 16 -6.04 2.28 -12.62
CA SER A 16 -5.48 2.34 -13.98
C SER A 16 -4.00 2.74 -14.04
N LEU A 17 -3.39 3.17 -12.93
CA LEU A 17 -2.07 3.81 -12.92
C LEU A 17 -0.94 2.95 -12.34
N VAL A 18 -1.25 1.81 -11.69
CA VAL A 18 -0.25 0.85 -11.19
C VAL A 18 0.62 0.31 -12.35
N ILE A 19 0.07 0.26 -13.56
CA ILE A 19 0.77 -0.16 -14.79
C ILE A 19 1.88 0.83 -15.20
N LEU A 20 1.79 2.12 -14.85
CA LEU A 20 2.79 3.13 -15.23
C LEU A 20 4.06 3.09 -14.35
N LEU A 21 3.97 2.50 -13.16
CA LEU A 21 5.12 2.33 -12.26
C LEU A 21 6.17 1.35 -12.82
N LEU A 22 5.77 0.42 -13.71
CA LEU A 22 6.71 -0.51 -14.33
C LEU A 22 7.53 0.11 -15.47
N THR A 23 7.06 1.18 -16.11
CA THR A 23 7.77 1.77 -17.26
C THR A 23 8.79 2.85 -16.88
N ASN A 24 8.73 3.42 -15.67
CA ASN A 24 9.71 4.41 -15.22
C ASN A 24 10.96 3.79 -14.58
N GLY A 25 11.02 2.46 -14.44
CA GLY A 25 12.18 1.73 -13.92
C GLY A 25 13.28 1.42 -14.95
N TYR A 26 13.17 1.87 -16.20
CA TYR A 26 14.21 1.63 -17.22
C TYR A 26 14.60 2.86 -18.06
N ALA A 27 14.17 4.08 -17.71
CA ALA A 27 14.43 5.26 -18.55
C ALA A 27 14.58 6.60 -17.81
N GLN A 28 15.17 6.63 -16.61
CA GLN A 28 15.69 7.87 -16.02
C GLN A 28 17.08 7.66 -15.40
N SER A 29 18.00 7.10 -16.19
CA SER A 29 19.38 7.59 -16.16
C SER A 29 19.52 8.58 -17.30
N GLU A 30 19.87 9.82 -16.97
CA GLU A 30 20.13 11.00 -17.83
C GLU A 30 19.05 12.11 -17.72
N SER A 31 19.54 13.29 -17.30
CA SER A 31 18.84 14.56 -17.00
C SER A 31 18.03 14.57 -15.69
N ASN A 32 18.30 15.39 -14.67
CA ASN A 32 18.96 16.69 -14.62
C ASN A 32 19.59 16.93 -13.24
N THR A 33 20.75 17.59 -13.24
CA THR A 33 21.50 18.09 -12.09
C THR A 33 20.89 19.35 -11.48
N LEU A 34 21.34 19.66 -10.25
CA LEU A 34 21.36 20.96 -9.56
C LEU A 34 20.10 21.36 -8.76
N THR A 35 20.16 21.18 -7.44
CA THR A 35 20.29 22.35 -6.55
C THR A 35 21.32 22.04 -5.47
N VAL A 36 22.35 22.88 -5.44
CA VAL A 36 23.34 22.97 -4.36
C VAL A 36 22.69 23.73 -3.20
N SER A 37 22.71 23.14 -2.02
CA SER A 37 22.94 23.92 -0.80
C SER A 37 23.84 23.10 0.11
N GLU A 38 25.10 23.49 0.11
CA GLU A 38 26.12 23.04 1.06
C GLU A 38 25.65 23.33 2.49
N ASN A 39 25.73 22.34 3.37
CA ASN A 39 26.35 22.51 4.67
C ASN A 39 26.85 21.14 5.18
N LYS A 40 28.11 21.15 5.58
CA LYS A 40 28.97 20.00 5.83
C LYS A 40 29.13 19.82 7.34
N SER A 41 28.84 18.62 7.84
CA SER A 41 29.41 18.02 9.07
C SER A 41 28.96 16.55 9.08
N ASP A 42 29.77 15.64 8.58
CA ASP A 42 30.77 14.85 9.33
C ASP A 42 30.21 13.49 9.78
N ASP A 43 30.63 12.48 9.03
CA ASP A 43 30.89 11.09 9.41
C ASP A 43 29.78 10.23 10.05
N LYS A 44 29.09 9.46 9.20
CA LYS A 44 28.81 8.03 9.45
C LYS A 44 28.45 7.31 8.15
N SER A 45 29.35 6.40 7.75
CA SER A 45 29.17 5.32 6.76
C SER A 45 28.04 5.49 5.72
N MET A 46 28.37 6.02 4.54
CA MET A 46 27.49 5.98 3.37
C MET A 46 27.21 4.52 2.99
N VAL A 47 26.02 4.04 3.37
CA VAL A 47 25.38 2.93 2.66
C VAL A 47 25.04 3.48 1.27
N ASP A 48 25.52 2.82 0.21
CA ASP A 48 25.16 3.21 -1.15
C ASP A 48 23.63 3.25 -1.27
N GLN A 49 23.09 4.37 -1.75
CA GLN A 49 21.65 4.54 -1.93
C GLN A 49 21.12 3.43 -2.87
N PRO A 50 20.09 2.68 -2.47
CA PRO A 50 19.57 1.58 -3.28
C PRO A 50 19.09 2.08 -4.66
N GLN A 51 19.49 1.38 -5.72
CA GLN A 51 19.25 1.78 -7.11
C GLN A 51 17.78 1.64 -7.54
N MET A 52 16.98 0.83 -6.82
CA MET A 52 15.58 0.54 -7.11
C MET A 52 14.68 1.34 -6.17
N ASP A 53 13.61 1.95 -6.69
CA ASP A 53 12.61 2.64 -5.88
C ASP A 53 11.95 1.70 -4.83
N ILE A 54 11.66 2.22 -3.63
CA ILE A 54 11.10 1.43 -2.53
C ILE A 54 9.74 0.79 -2.87
N HIS A 55 8.87 1.47 -3.61
CA HIS A 55 7.56 0.91 -4.00
C HIS A 55 7.73 -0.21 -5.02
N ALA A 56 8.66 -0.06 -5.97
CA ALA A 56 9.01 -1.14 -6.90
C ALA A 56 9.60 -2.35 -6.16
N ALA A 57 10.46 -2.11 -5.16
CA ALA A 57 11.00 -3.16 -4.30
C ALA A 57 9.90 -3.90 -3.54
N ILE A 58 8.91 -3.18 -3.01
CA ILE A 58 7.76 -3.79 -2.33
C ILE A 58 6.92 -4.63 -3.30
N ILE A 59 6.57 -4.10 -4.47
CA ILE A 59 5.73 -4.82 -5.47
C ILE A 59 6.42 -6.11 -5.91
N SER A 60 7.75 -6.07 -6.10
CA SER A 60 8.58 -7.23 -6.46
C SER A 60 8.96 -8.15 -5.28
N ASP A 61 8.48 -7.85 -4.07
CA ASP A 61 8.75 -8.63 -2.85
C ASP A 61 10.23 -8.67 -2.42
N ASN A 62 10.97 -7.62 -2.76
CA ASN A 62 12.39 -7.51 -2.46
C ASN A 62 12.63 -6.88 -1.08
N LEU A 63 12.43 -7.70 -0.03
CA LEU A 63 12.63 -7.28 1.36
C LEU A 63 14.05 -6.73 1.63
N GLU A 64 15.06 -7.27 0.96
CA GLU A 64 16.45 -6.83 1.14
C GLU A 64 16.64 -5.37 0.73
N ILE A 65 16.14 -5.00 -0.46
CA ILE A 65 16.18 -3.61 -0.91
C ILE A 65 15.34 -2.71 0.01
N VAL A 66 14.19 -3.16 0.51
CA VAL A 66 13.40 -2.37 1.46
C VAL A 66 14.17 -2.13 2.76
N LYS A 67 14.88 -3.13 3.29
CA LYS A 67 15.74 -2.96 4.47
C LYS A 67 16.87 -1.96 4.21
N GLN A 68 17.51 -2.02 3.04
CA GLN A 68 18.54 -1.04 2.67
C GLN A 68 17.99 0.39 2.66
N HIS A 69 16.76 0.61 2.18
CA HIS A 69 16.11 1.92 2.26
C HIS A 69 15.88 2.37 3.71
N ILE A 70 15.37 1.47 4.56
CA ILE A 70 15.16 1.74 6.00
C ILE A 70 16.49 2.12 6.67
N GLU A 71 17.56 1.36 6.40
CA GLU A 71 18.90 1.59 6.95
C GLU A 71 19.55 2.88 6.44
N ALA A 72 19.26 3.25 5.19
CA ALA A 72 19.69 4.52 4.60
C ALA A 72 18.97 5.74 5.21
N GLY A 73 17.96 5.52 6.07
CA GLY A 73 17.24 6.59 6.76
C GLY A 73 16.38 7.46 5.84
N ILE A 74 15.94 6.91 4.71
CA ILE A 74 14.99 7.63 3.86
C ILE A 74 13.66 7.83 4.59
N ASP A 75 12.89 8.84 4.17
CA ASP A 75 11.54 9.03 4.68
C ASP A 75 10.62 7.88 4.23
N ILE A 76 10.47 6.86 5.07
CA ILE A 76 9.59 5.71 4.84
C ILE A 76 8.10 6.05 4.88
N ASN A 77 7.75 7.31 5.16
CA ASN A 77 6.40 7.86 5.11
C ASN A 77 6.17 8.71 3.84
N ALA A 78 7.18 8.86 2.99
CA ALA A 78 7.06 9.56 1.72
C ALA A 78 5.95 8.92 0.86
N LYS A 79 5.10 9.78 0.30
CA LYS A 79 3.98 9.37 -0.53
C LYS A 79 4.42 9.26 -1.98
N ASP A 80 4.07 8.16 -2.65
CA ASP A 80 4.28 8.02 -4.09
C ASP A 80 3.54 9.13 -4.85
N PRO A 81 4.12 9.68 -5.94
CA PRO A 81 3.56 10.84 -6.63
C PRO A 81 2.24 10.55 -7.37
N MET A 82 1.90 9.28 -7.60
CA MET A 82 0.75 8.86 -8.39
C MET A 82 -0.50 8.70 -7.50
N GLY A 83 -0.44 7.75 -6.57
CA GLY A 83 -1.54 7.38 -5.68
C GLY A 83 -1.47 8.02 -4.30
N GLY A 84 -0.33 8.61 -3.96
CA GLY A 84 -0.08 9.10 -2.61
C GLY A 84 0.09 7.96 -1.60
N SER A 85 0.45 6.76 -2.02
CA SER A 85 0.65 5.62 -1.11
C SER A 85 1.98 5.77 -0.40
N THR A 86 2.01 5.47 0.90
CA THR A 86 3.27 5.21 1.59
C THR A 86 3.76 3.78 1.28
N PRO A 87 5.04 3.49 1.50
CA PRO A 87 5.58 2.13 1.51
C PRO A 87 4.68 1.12 2.25
N LEU A 88 4.17 1.50 3.43
CA LEU A 88 3.30 0.64 4.23
C LEU A 88 1.93 0.38 3.56
N ILE A 89 1.34 1.39 2.91
CA ILE A 89 0.10 1.22 2.13
C ILE A 89 0.35 0.29 0.92
N THR A 90 1.49 0.42 0.24
CA THR A 90 1.86 -0.47 -0.87
C THR A 90 2.01 -1.91 -0.38
N ALA A 91 2.74 -2.14 0.72
CA ALA A 91 2.92 -3.47 1.30
C ALA A 91 1.58 -4.10 1.72
N ALA A 92 0.71 -3.31 2.36
CA ALA A 92 -0.63 -3.70 2.74
C ALA A 92 -1.55 -3.99 1.53
N THR A 93 -1.37 -3.31 0.41
CA THR A 93 -2.17 -3.55 -0.82
C THR A 93 -1.80 -4.89 -1.47
N PHE A 94 -0.51 -5.17 -1.57
CA PHE A 94 0.02 -6.36 -2.26
C PHE A 94 0.27 -7.57 -1.36
N GLY A 95 -0.14 -7.51 -0.09
CA GLY A 95 -0.01 -8.64 0.85
C GLY A 95 1.42 -8.99 1.21
N LYS A 96 2.31 -8.01 1.23
CA LYS A 96 3.75 -8.20 1.52
C LYS A 96 3.99 -8.23 3.02
N THR A 97 3.61 -9.32 3.67
CA THR A 97 3.58 -9.43 5.14
C THR A 97 4.94 -9.13 5.79
N ASP A 98 6.03 -9.74 5.32
CA ASP A 98 7.36 -9.52 5.93
C ASP A 98 7.85 -8.08 5.74
N ILE A 99 7.51 -7.47 4.61
CA ILE A 99 7.85 -6.07 4.32
C ILE A 99 6.99 -5.11 5.16
N ALA A 100 5.69 -5.36 5.28
CA ALA A 100 4.81 -4.59 6.16
C ALA A 100 5.31 -4.66 7.60
N LYS A 101 5.73 -5.85 8.06
CA LYS A 101 6.33 -6.02 9.38
C LYS A 101 7.59 -5.18 9.54
N ALA A 102 8.52 -5.24 8.58
CA ALA A 102 9.76 -4.47 8.62
C ALA A 102 9.51 -2.95 8.68
N LEU A 103 8.52 -2.45 7.93
CA LEU A 103 8.13 -1.04 7.95
C LEU A 103 7.50 -0.63 9.29
N ILE A 104 6.64 -1.47 9.87
CA ILE A 104 6.05 -1.24 11.20
C ILE A 104 7.13 -1.25 12.29
N ASP A 105 8.03 -2.23 12.25
CA ASP A 105 9.17 -2.32 13.18
C ASP A 105 10.10 -1.10 13.07
N ALA A 106 10.18 -0.49 11.88
CA ALA A 106 10.90 0.76 11.61
C ALA A 106 10.10 2.04 11.92
N ASN A 107 8.98 1.92 12.66
CA ASN A 107 8.13 3.04 13.08
C ASN A 107 7.48 3.84 11.92
N ALA A 108 7.13 3.18 10.81
CA ALA A 108 6.29 3.80 9.78
C ALA A 108 4.97 4.32 10.37
N GLU A 109 4.53 5.50 9.93
CA GLU A 109 3.27 6.09 10.36
C GLU A 109 2.08 5.29 9.80
N LEU A 110 1.23 4.78 10.69
CA LEU A 110 0.21 3.79 10.35
C LEU A 110 -1.03 4.40 9.65
N ASP A 111 -1.32 5.66 9.97
CA ASP A 111 -2.60 6.31 9.64
C ASP A 111 -2.49 7.37 8.53
N ILE A 112 -1.34 7.44 7.83
CA ILE A 112 -1.21 8.30 6.65
C ILE A 112 -2.24 7.87 5.61
N GLN A 113 -2.95 8.86 5.07
CA GLN A 113 -3.98 8.66 4.05
C GLN A 113 -3.40 8.91 2.65
N ASN A 114 -3.64 7.96 1.75
CA ASN A 114 -3.37 8.14 0.32
C ASN A 114 -4.38 9.09 -0.33
N ASN A 115 -4.31 9.28 -1.65
CA ASN A 115 -5.18 10.21 -2.37
C ASN A 115 -6.67 9.79 -2.35
N GLU A 116 -6.97 8.54 -1.99
CA GLU A 116 -8.33 8.03 -1.77
C GLU A 116 -8.81 8.16 -0.31
N GLY A 117 -7.99 8.74 0.57
CA GLY A 117 -8.25 8.76 2.00
C GLY A 117 -7.99 7.40 2.69
N SER A 118 -7.44 6.42 1.98
CA SER A 118 -7.21 5.08 2.52
C SER A 118 -5.87 5.01 3.26
N THR A 119 -5.89 4.40 4.44
CA THR A 119 -4.68 4.05 5.23
C THR A 119 -4.20 2.64 4.89
N ALA A 120 -3.06 2.21 5.44
CA ALA A 120 -2.61 0.83 5.29
C ALA A 120 -3.65 -0.18 5.80
N LEU A 121 -4.37 0.15 6.88
CA LEU A 121 -5.41 -0.70 7.44
C LEU A 121 -6.62 -0.83 6.50
N HIS A 122 -6.98 0.24 5.77
CA HIS A 122 -8.01 0.15 4.73
C HIS A 122 -7.63 -0.83 3.62
N ALA A 123 -6.38 -0.76 3.13
CA ALA A 123 -5.87 -1.62 2.07
C ALA A 123 -5.80 -3.09 2.51
N ALA A 124 -5.18 -3.36 3.66
CA ALA A 124 -5.08 -4.70 4.23
C ALA A 124 -6.46 -5.32 4.48
N ALA A 125 -7.41 -4.52 4.99
CA ALA A 125 -8.78 -4.97 5.19
C ALA A 125 -9.46 -5.31 3.86
N PHE A 126 -9.44 -4.39 2.88
CA PHE A 126 -10.11 -4.57 1.60
C PHE A 126 -9.63 -5.83 0.86
N PHE A 127 -8.33 -6.11 0.87
CA PHE A 127 -7.77 -7.32 0.25
C PHE A 127 -7.71 -8.54 1.18
N CYS A 128 -8.20 -8.42 2.40
CA CYS A 128 -8.24 -9.49 3.40
C CYS A 128 -6.87 -10.10 3.75
N HIS A 129 -5.82 -9.28 3.78
CA HIS A 129 -4.49 -9.68 4.25
C HIS A 129 -4.49 -9.76 5.78
N VAL A 130 -5.04 -10.85 6.31
CA VAL A 130 -5.37 -11.05 7.74
C VAL A 130 -4.18 -10.78 8.66
N GLU A 131 -3.00 -11.27 8.32
CA GLU A 131 -1.81 -11.08 9.16
C GLU A 131 -1.36 -9.60 9.18
N ILE A 132 -1.46 -8.88 8.06
CA ILE A 132 -1.17 -7.45 8.02
C ILE A 132 -2.22 -6.66 8.84
N VAL A 133 -3.50 -7.04 8.77
CA VAL A 133 -4.55 -6.44 9.61
C VAL A 133 -4.22 -6.62 11.09
N LYS A 134 -3.83 -7.82 11.52
CA LYS A 134 -3.43 -8.08 12.92
C LYS A 134 -2.25 -7.21 13.32
N MET A 135 -1.16 -7.20 12.55
CA MET A 135 0.03 -6.41 12.86
C MET A 135 -0.28 -4.91 12.98
N LEU A 136 -1.09 -4.35 12.07
CA LEU A 136 -1.48 -2.94 12.12
C LEU A 136 -2.35 -2.63 13.34
N VAL A 137 -3.31 -3.50 13.70
CA VAL A 137 -4.15 -3.33 14.89
C VAL A 137 -3.32 -3.45 16.18
N GLU A 138 -2.40 -4.41 16.24
CA GLU A 138 -1.48 -4.60 17.38
C GLU A 138 -0.52 -3.43 17.54
N ALA A 139 -0.09 -2.83 16.41
CA ALA A 139 0.75 -1.63 16.39
C ALA A 139 -0.03 -0.33 16.69
N GLY A 140 -1.36 -0.39 16.84
CA GLY A 140 -2.18 0.74 17.26
C GLY A 140 -2.75 1.61 16.14
N ALA A 141 -2.86 1.11 14.91
CA ALA A 141 -3.50 1.83 13.81
C ALA A 141 -4.96 2.22 14.14
N ASP A 142 -5.37 3.43 13.78
CA ASP A 142 -6.70 3.94 14.07
C ASP A 142 -7.77 3.27 13.17
N LYS A 143 -8.56 2.39 13.79
CA LYS A 143 -9.68 1.68 13.15
C LYS A 143 -10.86 2.59 12.78
N SER A 144 -10.87 3.85 13.20
CA SER A 144 -11.96 4.81 13.00
C SER A 144 -11.74 5.79 11.86
N VAL A 145 -10.52 5.85 11.29
CA VAL A 145 -10.20 6.69 10.13
C VAL A 145 -11.17 6.40 9.00
N LYS A 146 -11.65 7.46 8.33
CA LYS A 146 -12.55 7.33 7.19
C LYS A 146 -11.86 7.73 5.91
N ASN A 147 -12.00 6.90 4.89
CA ASN A 147 -11.57 7.25 3.54
C ASN A 147 -12.52 8.22 2.84
N ASN A 148 -12.23 8.59 1.59
CA ASN A 148 -13.02 9.53 0.81
C ASN A 148 -14.45 9.04 0.49
N HIS A 149 -14.75 7.77 0.77
CA HIS A 149 -16.08 7.17 0.68
C HIS A 149 -16.81 7.15 2.02
N ASN A 150 -16.26 7.81 3.05
CA ASN A 150 -16.76 7.84 4.43
C ASN A 150 -16.88 6.42 5.03
N ALA A 151 -16.03 5.49 4.57
CA ALA A 151 -15.93 4.13 5.07
C ALA A 151 -14.71 4.00 5.97
N THR A 152 -14.86 3.33 7.12
CA THR A 152 -13.74 2.85 7.95
C THR A 152 -13.12 1.59 7.36
N PRO A 153 -11.93 1.13 7.82
CA PRO A 153 -11.37 -0.14 7.40
C PRO A 153 -12.34 -1.31 7.60
N ARG A 154 -13.08 -1.33 8.70
CA ARG A 154 -14.09 -2.36 8.94
C ARG A 154 -15.21 -2.30 7.89
N GLN A 155 -15.65 -1.09 7.52
CA GLN A 155 -16.75 -0.91 6.58
C GLN A 155 -16.38 -1.30 5.14
N SER A 156 -15.09 -1.43 4.78
CA SER A 156 -14.67 -1.91 3.47
C SER A 156 -14.88 -3.43 3.27
N VAL A 157 -15.00 -4.19 4.37
CA VAL A 157 -15.18 -5.65 4.35
C VAL A 157 -16.57 -6.14 4.77
N ILE A 158 -17.43 -5.25 5.25
CA ILE A 158 -18.82 -5.59 5.58
C ILE A 158 -19.65 -5.63 4.30
N GLY A 159 -20.57 -6.60 4.23
CA GLY A 159 -21.48 -6.76 3.11
C GLY A 159 -21.23 -8.06 2.34
N PRO A 160 -22.20 -8.49 1.53
CA PRO A 160 -22.11 -9.74 0.80
C PRO A 160 -20.97 -9.69 -0.22
N PHE A 161 -20.16 -10.75 -0.27
CA PHE A 161 -19.04 -10.84 -1.20
C PHE A 161 -19.49 -10.73 -2.67
N SER A 162 -20.69 -11.19 -3.00
CA SER A 162 -21.28 -11.08 -4.34
C SER A 162 -21.38 -9.64 -4.86
N GLU A 163 -21.55 -8.64 -3.97
CA GLU A 163 -21.57 -7.22 -4.36
C GLU A 163 -20.16 -6.67 -4.66
N MET A 164 -19.14 -7.20 -3.97
CA MET A 164 -17.74 -6.78 -4.14
C MET A 164 -17.00 -7.58 -5.21
N LYS A 165 -17.44 -8.80 -5.50
CA LYS A 165 -16.81 -9.72 -6.46
C LYS A 165 -16.51 -9.09 -7.83
N PRO A 166 -17.41 -8.33 -8.46
CA PRO A 166 -17.11 -7.66 -9.73
C PRO A 166 -15.93 -6.68 -9.65
N ILE A 167 -15.74 -6.03 -8.49
CA ILE A 167 -14.63 -5.10 -8.25
C ILE A 167 -13.32 -5.91 -8.16
N TYR A 168 -13.29 -7.01 -7.42
CA TYR A 168 -12.10 -7.85 -7.34
C TYR A 168 -11.75 -8.51 -8.68
N GLU A 169 -12.74 -8.95 -9.46
CA GLU A 169 -12.52 -9.49 -10.81
C GLU A 169 -11.96 -8.42 -11.77
N MET A 170 -12.42 -7.17 -11.65
CA MET A 170 -11.85 -6.04 -12.39
C MET A 170 -10.39 -5.79 -11.99
N ILE A 171 -10.08 -5.77 -10.69
CA ILE A 171 -8.71 -5.59 -10.20
C ILE A 171 -7.82 -6.75 -10.66
N GLN A 172 -8.28 -8.00 -10.59
CA GLN A 172 -7.56 -9.17 -11.07
C GLN A 172 -7.15 -9.01 -12.55
N LYS A 173 -8.05 -8.54 -13.42
CA LYS A 173 -7.72 -8.30 -14.83
C LYS A 173 -6.63 -7.24 -15.03
N GLN A 174 -6.55 -6.25 -14.15
CA GLN A 174 -5.51 -5.22 -14.19
C GLN A 174 -4.16 -5.73 -13.66
N LEU A 175 -4.19 -6.71 -12.75
CA LEU A 175 -3.01 -7.34 -12.16
C LEU A 175 -2.41 -8.46 -13.03
N GLU A 176 -3.21 -9.08 -13.91
CA GLU A 176 -2.79 -10.16 -14.81
C GLU A 176 -1.54 -9.83 -15.65
N PRO A 177 -1.43 -8.67 -16.33
CA PRO A 177 -0.22 -8.31 -17.09
C PRO A 177 1.04 -8.18 -16.24
N LEU A 178 0.88 -7.96 -14.93
CA LEU A 178 1.98 -7.82 -13.96
C LEU A 178 2.39 -9.17 -13.36
N GLY A 179 1.71 -10.26 -13.74
CA GLY A 179 1.91 -11.59 -13.14
C GLY A 179 1.35 -11.73 -11.73
N LEU A 180 0.53 -10.77 -11.26
CA LEU A 180 -0.06 -10.77 -9.93
C LEU A 180 -1.45 -11.39 -9.94
N LYS A 181 -1.78 -12.15 -8.89
CA LYS A 181 -3.07 -12.85 -8.74
C LYS A 181 -3.67 -12.63 -7.35
N LEU A 182 -4.98 -12.38 -7.34
CA LEU A 182 -5.82 -12.36 -6.15
C LEU A 182 -6.43 -13.75 -5.94
N ASP A 183 -6.34 -14.25 -4.71
CA ASP A 183 -7.10 -15.42 -4.32
C ASP A 183 -8.51 -14.99 -3.88
N LEU A 184 -9.45 -14.95 -4.84
CA LEU A 184 -10.83 -14.54 -4.58
C LEU A 184 -11.53 -15.44 -3.56
N LYS A 185 -11.13 -16.72 -3.48
CA LYS A 185 -11.72 -17.67 -2.54
C LYS A 185 -11.23 -17.39 -1.12
N ASP A 186 -9.94 -17.14 -0.97
CA ASP A 186 -9.38 -16.73 0.32
C ASP A 186 -9.98 -15.40 0.79
N ILE A 187 -10.08 -14.41 -0.10
CA ILE A 187 -10.73 -13.12 0.20
C ILE A 187 -12.16 -13.36 0.71
N GLU A 188 -12.98 -14.16 0.00
CA GLU A 188 -14.35 -14.45 0.42
C GLU A 188 -14.43 -15.09 1.82
N ILE A 189 -13.56 -16.07 2.09
CA ILE A 189 -13.53 -16.80 3.36
C ILE A 189 -12.99 -15.92 4.51
N SER A 190 -12.05 -15.03 4.23
CA SER A 190 -11.34 -14.21 5.23
C SER A 190 -12.08 -12.93 5.62
N ARG A 191 -13.01 -12.42 4.80
CA ARG A 191 -13.79 -11.19 5.08
C ARG A 191 -14.45 -11.16 6.47
N PRO A 192 -15.16 -12.21 6.94
CA PRO A 192 -15.77 -12.20 8.27
C PRO A 192 -14.72 -12.10 9.39
N MET A 193 -13.58 -12.77 9.25
CA MET A 193 -12.50 -12.73 10.23
C MET A 193 -11.90 -11.32 10.32
N VAL A 194 -11.64 -10.68 9.19
CA VAL A 194 -11.16 -9.29 9.15
C VAL A 194 -12.16 -8.33 9.78
N ALA A 195 -13.47 -8.53 9.53
CA ALA A 195 -14.51 -7.70 10.13
C ALA A 195 -14.58 -7.84 11.67
N ILE A 196 -14.19 -8.99 12.22
CA ILE A 196 -14.09 -9.24 13.66
C ILE A 196 -12.82 -8.59 14.24
N LEU A 197 -11.68 -8.70 13.56
CA LEU A 197 -10.43 -8.05 14.01
C LEU A 197 -10.57 -6.52 14.11
N LEU A 198 -11.42 -5.94 13.28
CA LEU A 198 -11.64 -4.50 13.20
C LEU A 198 -12.82 -3.99 14.05
N GLN A 199 -13.43 -4.84 14.88
CA GLN A 199 -14.57 -4.48 15.73
C GLN A 199 -14.22 -3.48 16.84
#